data_AF-A0A974CBR9-F1
#
_entry.id   AF-A0A974CBR9-F1
#
_cell.length_a   1.000
_cell.length_b   1.000
_cell.length_c   1.000
_cell.angle_alpha   90.00
_cell.angle_beta   90.00
_cell.angle_gamma   90.00
#
_symmetry.space_group_name_H-M   'P 1'
#
loop_
_entity.id
_entity.type
_entity.pdbx_description
1 polymer ?
#
loop_
_entity_poly.entity_id
_entity_poly.type
_entity_poly.pdbx_seq_one_letter_code
_entity_poly.pdbx_strand_id
1 'polypeptide(L)'
;SSSDVVELLPTPSITTNWTLGLPTDNGHESDQVFEFNGTQAVKIPDDFVTLNLDEPFVISVWMRHRTGGREKESILCYSDKTETNQHHYSLYIHNCKLVFFIRQLVSEDMIYKPAEFSWKLKQ
;
A
#
# COMPACT_ATOMS: atom_id res chain seq x y z
N SER A 1 13.54 14.65 17.29
CA SER A 1 13.70 13.39 16.53
C SER A 1 12.37 13.09 15.87
N SER A 2 12.11 13.69 14.71
CA SER A 2 10.89 13.36 13.95
C SER A 2 11.13 12.00 13.31
N SER A 3 10.39 10.98 13.70
CA SER A 3 10.35 9.73 12.95
C SER A 3 9.66 10.04 11.62
N ASP A 4 10.32 9.78 10.49
CA ASP A 4 9.80 9.96 9.13
C ASP A 4 8.67 8.95 8.82
N VAL A 5 7.62 8.97 9.62
CA VAL A 5 6.43 8.13 9.45
C VAL A 5 5.45 8.93 8.60
N VAL A 6 5.10 8.37 7.45
CA VAL A 6 4.09 8.93 6.56
C VAL A 6 2.79 8.14 6.72
N GLU A 7 1.72 8.83 7.09
CA GLU A 7 0.38 8.25 7.13
C GLU A 7 -0.27 8.35 5.75
N LEU A 8 -0.55 7.21 5.12
CA LEU A 8 -1.11 7.16 3.76
C LEU A 8 -2.63 7.37 3.73
N LEU A 9 -3.32 7.03 4.82
CA LEU A 9 -4.76 7.22 4.98
C LEU A 9 -5.03 8.11 6.20
N PRO A 10 -4.63 9.39 6.17
CA PRO A 10 -4.84 10.31 7.29
C PRO A 10 -6.30 10.74 7.40
N THR A 11 -6.67 11.27 8.56
CA THR A 11 -7.95 11.98 8.71
C THR A 11 -8.05 13.12 7.69
N PRO A 12 -9.18 13.26 6.97
CA PRO A 12 -9.32 14.28 5.95
C PRO A 12 -9.08 15.70 6.51
N SER A 13 -8.21 16.45 5.85
CA SER A 13 -7.90 17.85 6.20
C SER A 13 -7.68 18.69 4.95
N ILE A 14 -7.42 19.98 5.12
CA ILE A 14 -7.11 20.90 4.01
C ILE A 14 -5.85 20.45 3.25
N THR A 15 -4.87 19.88 3.96
CA THR A 15 -3.60 19.41 3.37
C THR A 15 -3.62 17.94 2.97
N THR A 16 -4.61 17.17 3.43
CA THR A 16 -4.75 15.73 3.20
C THR A 16 -6.19 15.39 2.78
N ASN A 17 -6.55 15.73 1.55
CA ASN A 17 -7.94 15.65 1.08
C ASN A 17 -8.29 14.38 0.28
N TRP A 18 -7.32 13.50 -0.03
CA TRP A 18 -7.56 12.28 -0.81
C TRP A 18 -8.35 11.21 -0.06
N THR A 19 -8.47 11.33 1.26
CA THR A 19 -9.32 10.48 2.10
C THR A 19 -10.73 11.04 2.29
N LEU A 20 -11.02 12.23 1.76
CA LEU A 20 -12.32 12.87 1.89
C LEU A 20 -13.42 12.06 1.19
N GLY A 21 -14.51 11.79 1.91
CA GLY A 21 -15.68 11.09 1.37
C GLY A 21 -15.53 9.57 1.27
N LEU A 22 -14.41 9.00 1.73
CA LEU A 22 -14.29 7.56 1.85
C LEU A 22 -15.26 7.01 2.90
N PRO A 23 -15.89 5.85 2.63
CA PRO A 23 -16.68 5.16 3.64
C PRO A 23 -15.80 4.81 4.84
N THR A 24 -16.34 5.01 6.04
CA THR A 24 -15.67 4.67 7.31
C THR A 24 -16.51 3.65 8.07
N ASP A 25 -15.86 2.68 8.71
CA ASP A 25 -16.54 1.83 9.68
C ASP A 25 -16.66 2.61 11.00
N ASN A 26 -17.90 2.78 11.50
CA ASN A 26 -18.20 3.57 12.69
C ASN A 26 -17.84 2.84 14.01
N GLY A 27 -16.90 1.89 13.96
CA GLY A 27 -16.60 0.95 15.04
C GLY A 27 -15.38 1.34 15.86
N HIS A 28 -15.64 1.82 17.08
CA HIS A 28 -14.74 2.14 18.21
C HIS A 28 -14.07 3.53 18.26
N GLU A 29 -14.02 4.06 19.48
CA GLU A 29 -13.77 5.46 19.86
C GLU A 29 -12.31 5.96 19.76
N SER A 30 -11.47 5.52 18.81
CA SER A 30 -10.13 6.15 18.70
C SER A 30 -9.47 6.21 17.34
N ASP A 31 -9.66 5.24 16.44
CA ASP A 31 -8.94 5.22 15.16
C ASP A 31 -9.89 5.20 13.96
N GLN A 32 -9.65 6.09 13.00
CA GLN A 32 -10.44 6.14 11.77
C GLN A 32 -10.14 4.91 10.89
N VAL A 33 -11.14 4.09 10.64
CA VAL A 33 -11.03 2.91 9.77
C VAL A 33 -11.77 3.17 8.46
N PHE A 34 -11.05 3.13 7.35
CA PHE A 34 -11.61 3.26 6.01
C PHE A 34 -12.05 1.90 5.45
N GLU A 35 -13.20 1.88 4.78
CA GLU A 35 -13.76 0.67 4.17
C GLU A 35 -13.46 0.62 2.66
N PHE A 36 -12.91 -0.50 2.21
CA PHE A 36 -12.68 -0.81 0.81
C PHE A 36 -13.40 -2.12 0.46
N ASN A 37 -14.36 -2.04 -0.45
CA ASN A 37 -15.20 -3.17 -0.87
C ASN A 37 -14.70 -3.87 -2.15
N GLY A 38 -13.50 -3.51 -2.63
CA GLY A 38 -12.91 -4.04 -3.87
C GLY A 38 -13.28 -3.27 -5.15
N THR A 39 -14.20 -2.30 -5.11
CA THR A 39 -14.54 -1.48 -6.28
C THR A 39 -13.91 -0.08 -6.28
N GLN A 40 -13.24 0.27 -5.19
CA GLN A 40 -12.63 1.58 -4.99
C GLN A 40 -11.18 1.48 -4.51
N ALA A 41 -10.39 2.49 -4.86
CA ALA A 41 -9.04 2.69 -4.38
C ALA A 41 -8.79 4.19 -4.24
N VAL A 42 -7.79 4.55 -3.44
CA VAL A 42 -7.39 5.94 -3.21
C VAL A 42 -6.03 6.16 -3.83
N LYS A 43 -5.91 7.26 -4.58
CA LYS A 43 -4.63 7.69 -5.13
C LYS A 43 -3.98 8.68 -4.17
N ILE A 44 -2.83 8.31 -3.64
CA ILE A 44 -1.97 9.22 -2.87
C ILE A 44 -1.31 10.22 -3.84
N PRO A 45 -1.23 11.52 -3.50
CA PRO A 45 -0.52 12.49 -4.33
C PRO A 45 0.94 12.10 -4.52
N ASP A 46 1.47 12.25 -5.74
CA ASP A 46 2.79 11.73 -6.10
C ASP A 46 3.92 12.34 -5.24
N ASP A 47 3.80 13.62 -4.88
CA ASP A 47 4.81 14.33 -4.09
C ASP A 47 4.68 14.09 -2.58
N PHE A 48 3.68 13.32 -2.13
CA PHE A 48 3.45 13.07 -0.71
C PHE A 48 4.33 11.95 -0.14
N VAL A 49 4.76 11.01 -0.99
CA VAL A 49 5.58 9.87 -0.59
C VAL A 49 6.75 9.74 -1.56
N THR A 50 7.96 9.98 -1.08
CA THR A 50 9.19 9.66 -1.81
C THR A 50 9.89 8.53 -1.06
N LEU A 51 9.87 7.31 -1.61
CA LEU A 51 10.62 6.18 -1.06
C LEU A 51 11.94 6.02 -1.80
N ASN A 52 13.04 6.07 -1.06
CA ASN A 52 14.33 5.59 -1.54
C ASN A 52 14.38 4.06 -1.35
N LEU A 53 14.26 3.31 -2.45
CA LEU A 53 14.26 1.83 -2.39
C LEU A 53 15.63 1.22 -2.07
N ASP A 54 16.69 2.05 -2.02
CA ASP A 54 18.04 1.63 -1.62
C ASP A 54 18.26 1.70 -0.11
N GLU A 55 17.33 2.30 0.64
CA GLU A 55 17.36 2.36 2.10
C GLU A 55 16.32 1.42 2.73
N PRO A 56 16.60 0.84 3.92
CA PRO A 56 15.61 0.07 4.64
C PRO A 56 14.38 0.92 4.99
N PHE A 57 13.19 0.39 4.74
CA PHE A 57 11.93 1.03 5.09
C PHE A 57 11.00 0.05 5.82
N VAL A 58 9.94 0.59 6.42
CA VAL A 58 8.91 -0.19 7.10
C VAL A 58 7.54 0.20 6.55
N ILE A 59 6.75 -0.80 6.19
CA ILE A 59 5.32 -0.63 5.94
C ILE A 59 4.57 -1.23 7.13
N SER A 60 3.79 -0.40 7.81
CA SER A 60 2.87 -0.84 8.87
C SER A 60 1.44 -0.75 8.36
N VAL A 61 0.67 -1.82 8.51
CA VAL A 61 -0.75 -1.87 8.14
C VAL A 61 -1.53 -2.70 9.14
N TRP A 62 -2.72 -2.22 9.50
CA TRP A 62 -3.72 -2.98 10.22
C TRP A 62 -5.02 -2.91 9.42
N MET A 63 -5.66 -4.06 9.20
CA MET A 63 -6.90 -4.13 8.44
C MET A 63 -7.70 -5.37 8.86
N ARG A 64 -9.02 -5.31 8.64
CA ARG A 64 -9.88 -6.48 8.59
C ARG A 64 -10.09 -6.85 7.12
N HIS A 65 -9.99 -8.13 6.81
CA HIS A 65 -10.20 -8.64 5.46
C HIS A 65 -11.04 -9.93 5.52
N ARG A 66 -11.71 -10.28 4.41
CA ARG A 66 -12.58 -11.46 4.38
C ARG A 66 -11.75 -12.72 4.13
N THR A 67 -11.96 -13.75 4.93
CA THR A 67 -11.31 -15.05 4.70
C THR A 67 -11.92 -15.79 3.50
N GLY A 68 -11.10 -16.52 2.76
CA GLY A 68 -11.55 -17.40 1.67
C GLY A 68 -11.81 -16.74 0.32
N GLY A 69 -11.45 -15.46 0.15
CA GLY A 69 -11.43 -14.81 -1.16
C GLY A 69 -10.39 -15.45 -2.09
N ARG A 70 -10.75 -15.67 -3.35
CA ARG A 70 -9.80 -16.08 -4.41
C ARG A 70 -9.20 -14.89 -5.15
N GLU A 71 -9.78 -13.71 -4.95
CA GLU A 71 -9.34 -12.48 -5.60
C GLU A 71 -8.11 -11.90 -4.91
N LYS A 72 -7.33 -11.14 -5.67
CA LYS A 72 -6.18 -10.41 -5.14
C LYS A 72 -6.69 -9.13 -4.46
N GLU A 73 -6.46 -9.02 -3.16
CA GLU A 73 -6.81 -7.84 -2.35
C GLU A 73 -5.61 -6.90 -2.28
N SER A 74 -5.63 -5.79 -3.04
CA SER A 74 -4.53 -4.82 -3.07
C SER A 74 -4.54 -3.94 -1.83
N ILE A 75 -3.43 -3.89 -1.09
CA ILE A 75 -3.24 -3.03 0.08
C ILE A 75 -2.50 -1.74 -0.30
N LEU A 76 -1.37 -1.88 -0.99
CA LEU A 76 -0.55 -0.76 -1.46
C LEU A 76 0.01 -1.09 -2.85
N CYS A 77 0.04 -0.08 -3.71
CA CYS A 77 0.59 -0.21 -5.05
C CYS A 77 1.27 1.10 -5.44
N TYR A 78 2.50 1.00 -5.91
CA TYR A 78 3.16 2.09 -6.63
C TYR A 78 3.55 1.58 -8.01
N SER A 79 3.04 2.26 -9.02
CA SER A 79 3.38 2.05 -10.43
C SER A 79 3.82 3.37 -11.02
N ASP A 80 4.78 3.31 -11.94
CA ASP A 80 5.14 4.48 -12.72
C ASP A 80 4.00 4.90 -13.65
N LYS A 81 4.00 6.18 -14.06
CA LYS A 81 3.04 6.71 -15.05
C LYS A 81 3.46 6.40 -16.49
N THR A 82 4.50 5.59 -16.70
CA THR A 82 5.01 5.31 -18.04
C THR A 82 4.16 4.23 -18.73
N GLU A 83 4.24 4.16 -20.05
CA GLU A 83 3.43 3.28 -20.92
C GLU A 83 3.51 1.77 -20.56
N THR A 84 4.43 1.36 -19.69
CA THR A 84 4.64 -0.04 -19.33
C THR A 84 3.96 -0.49 -18.03
N ASN A 85 3.26 0.39 -17.29
CA ASN A 85 2.56 0.07 -16.03
C ASN A 85 3.42 -0.81 -15.10
N GLN A 86 4.70 -0.48 -14.96
CA GLN A 86 5.60 -1.30 -14.16
C GLN A 86 5.37 -0.97 -12.70
N HIS A 87 4.80 -1.92 -11.96
CA HIS A 87 4.72 -1.82 -10.50
C HIS A 87 6.13 -1.88 -9.91
N HIS A 88 6.62 -0.78 -9.34
CA HIS A 88 7.92 -0.82 -8.65
C HIS A 88 7.78 -1.59 -7.33
N TYR A 89 6.65 -1.43 -6.64
CA TYR A 89 6.32 -2.29 -5.50
C TYR A 89 4.81 -2.43 -5.32
N SER A 90 4.41 -3.56 -4.72
CA SER A 90 3.02 -3.83 -4.35
C SER A 90 2.95 -4.71 -3.11
N LEU A 91 2.01 -4.38 -2.22
CA LEU A 91 1.63 -5.19 -1.06
C LEU A 91 0.18 -5.62 -1.25
N TYR A 92 -0.10 -6.92 -1.15
CA TYR A 92 -1.43 -7.47 -1.35
C TYR A 92 -1.65 -8.77 -0.59
N ILE A 93 -2.92 -9.13 -0.39
CA ILE A 93 -3.32 -10.47 0.07
C ILE A 93 -3.83 -11.26 -1.13
N HIS A 94 -3.43 -12.53 -1.23
CA HIS A 94 -3.99 -13.46 -2.19
C HIS A 94 -4.11 -14.84 -1.53
N ASN A 95 -5.34 -15.37 -1.50
CA ASN A 95 -5.72 -16.60 -0.81
C ASN A 95 -5.54 -16.47 0.72
N CYS A 96 -4.39 -16.92 1.23
CA CYS A 96 -4.03 -16.89 2.65
C CYS A 96 -2.58 -16.39 2.84
N LYS A 97 -2.07 -15.62 1.88
CA LYS A 97 -0.71 -15.10 1.89
C LYS A 97 -0.73 -13.59 1.81
N LEU A 98 0.00 -12.94 2.70
CA LEU A 98 0.45 -11.56 2.52
C LEU A 98 1.66 -11.62 1.60
N VAL A 99 1.64 -10.88 0.50
CA VAL A 99 2.70 -10.87 -0.51
C VAL A 99 3.19 -9.45 -0.70
N PHE A 100 4.50 -9.28 -0.60
CA PHE A 100 5.21 -8.06 -0.96
C PHE A 100 6.07 -8.31 -2.19
N PHE A 101 5.85 -7.54 -3.24
CA PHE A 101 6.59 -7.56 -4.48
C PHE A 101 7.33 -6.24 -4.64
N ILE A 102 8.61 -6.29 -5.03
CA ILE A 102 9.43 -5.10 -5.30
C ILE A 102 10.34 -5.35 -6.50
N ARG A 103 10.57 -4.31 -7.30
CA ARG A 103 11.56 -4.24 -8.36
C ARG A 103 12.61 -3.21 -7.97
N GLN A 104 13.84 -3.66 -7.71
CA GLN A 104 14.95 -2.76 -7.46
C GLN A 104 15.76 -2.54 -8.73
N LEU A 105 16.15 -1.29 -8.97
CA LEU A 105 17.06 -0.92 -10.06
C LEU A 105 18.49 -1.28 -9.65
N VAL A 106 19.16 -2.14 -10.43
CA VAL A 106 20.59 -2.39 -10.23
C VAL A 106 21.35 -1.45 -11.15
N SER A 107 22.15 -0.56 -10.54
CA SER A 107 22.63 0.72 -11.07
C SER A 107 23.60 0.68 -12.27
N GLU A 108 23.96 -0.49 -12.80
CA GLU A 108 24.91 -0.56 -13.93
C GLU A 108 24.25 -0.82 -15.29
N ASP A 109 23.13 -1.56 -15.33
CA ASP A 109 22.53 -2.01 -16.60
C ASP A 109 21.05 -1.59 -16.79
N MET A 110 20.50 -0.76 -15.88
CA MET A 110 19.05 -0.47 -15.80
C MET A 110 18.17 -1.73 -15.73
N ILE A 111 18.71 -2.82 -15.21
CA ILE A 111 17.98 -4.08 -15.06
C ILE A 111 17.21 -4.05 -13.73
N TYR A 112 15.89 -4.13 -13.81
CA TYR A 112 15.03 -4.31 -12.65
C TYR A 112 15.02 -5.77 -12.22
N LYS A 113 15.51 -6.07 -11.01
CA LYS A 113 15.41 -7.42 -10.44
C LYS A 113 14.16 -7.51 -9.56
N PRO A 114 13.21 -8.41 -9.87
CA PRO A 114 12.07 -8.62 -9.01
C PRO A 114 12.46 -9.42 -7.78
N ALA A 115 11.91 -9.05 -6.63
CA ALA A 115 11.91 -9.85 -5.41
C ALA A 115 10.48 -9.99 -4.92
N GLU A 116 10.12 -11.21 -4.49
CA GLU A 116 8.83 -11.51 -3.89
C GLU A 116 9.04 -12.12 -2.50
N PHE A 117 8.30 -11.59 -1.55
CA PHE A 117 8.26 -12.08 -0.19
C PHE A 117 6.82 -12.46 0.14
N SER A 118 6.64 -13.65 0.72
CA SER A 118 5.30 -14.21 0.97
C SER A 118 5.23 -14.80 2.38
N TRP A 119 4.23 -14.37 3.14
CA TRP A 119 3.97 -14.84 4.50
C TRP A 119 2.58 -15.47 4.59
N LYS A 120 2.48 -16.66 5.19
CA LYS A 120 1.20 -17.33 5.42
C LYS A 120 0.45 -16.64 6.57
N LEU A 121 -0.77 -16.21 6.30
CA LEU A 121 -1.69 -15.65 7.28
C LEU A 121 -2.39 -16.77 8.04
N LYS A 122 -2.63 -16.54 9.33
CA LYS A 122 -3.54 -17.36 10.12
C LYS A 122 -4.96 -16.92 9.74
N GLN A 123 -5.76 -17.87 9.24
CA GLN A 123 -7.17 -17.68 8.92
C GLN A 123 -8.03 -18.47 9.90
#